data_AF-X0YC96-F1
#
_entry.id   AF-X0YC96-F1
#
_cell.length_a   1.000
_cell.length_b   1.000
_cell.length_c   1.000
_cell.angle_alpha   90.00
_cell.angle_beta   90.00
_cell.angle_gamma   90.00
#
_symmetry.space_group_name_H-M   'P 1'
#
loop_
_entity.id
_entity.type
_entity.pdbx_description
1 polymer ?
#
loop_
_entity_poly.entity_id
_entity_poly.type
_entity_poly.pdbx_seq_one_letter_code
_entity_poly.pdbx_strand_id
1 'polypeptide(L)'
;MTIPTEPGIYRDVPNGDYDEIPAVRRSFAWDLFKKSPKHARWIQQHGKTSKALSLGTMVHLAMLQPEEFPRRYSVMPAFDLDVANLTKDGKEPKSPKATGYYRGKAAEFESMCGRDGITIVAQDDYDTAYHIGHNIRNHDDMQRFF
;
A
#
# COMPACT_ATOMS: atom_id res chain seq x y z
N MET A 1 8.37 17.61 19.13
CA MET A 1 9.71 17.54 19.77
C MET A 1 10.53 18.72 19.24
N THR A 2 11.68 19.10 19.81
CA THR A 2 12.56 20.06 19.11
C THR A 2 13.22 19.35 17.94
N ILE A 3 13.09 19.88 16.72
CA ILE A 3 13.64 19.28 15.50
C ILE A 3 15.16 19.24 15.62
N PRO A 4 15.80 18.06 15.48
CA PRO A 4 17.25 17.94 15.53
C PRO A 4 17.94 18.73 14.41
N THR A 5 18.98 19.48 14.75
CA THR A 5 19.81 20.22 13.78
C THR A 5 21.26 19.74 13.75
N GLU A 6 21.73 19.10 14.83
CA GLU A 6 23.09 18.59 14.93
C GLU A 6 23.18 17.11 14.50
N PRO A 7 24.36 16.64 14.05
CA PRO A 7 24.57 15.22 13.81
C PRO A 7 24.45 14.39 15.09
N GLY A 8 23.68 13.30 15.06
CA GLY A 8 23.48 12.43 16.22
C GLY A 8 22.52 11.27 15.96
N ILE A 9 22.34 10.42 16.98
CA ILE A 9 21.35 9.35 16.98
C ILE A 9 20.16 9.81 17.81
N TYR A 10 19.07 10.16 17.13
CA TYR A 10 17.82 10.58 17.74
C TYR A 10 16.82 9.42 17.71
N ARG A 11 16.33 9.03 18.89
CA ARG A 11 15.34 7.95 19.03
C ARG A 11 13.93 8.53 19.10
N ASP A 12 12.95 7.73 18.68
CA ASP A 12 11.52 8.03 18.81
C ASP A 12 11.08 9.37 18.22
N VAL A 13 11.75 9.80 17.14
CA VAL A 13 11.39 11.01 16.40
C VAL A 13 10.07 10.78 15.66
N PRO A 14 9.00 11.58 15.93
CA PRO A 14 7.75 11.47 15.19
C PRO A 14 7.98 11.65 13.70
N ASN A 15 7.18 10.99 12.86
CA ASN A 15 7.37 11.02 11.41
C ASN A 15 7.27 12.45 10.82
N GLY A 16 6.37 13.29 11.34
CA GLY A 16 6.27 14.71 10.96
C GLY A 16 7.56 15.48 11.26
N ASP A 17 8.05 15.39 12.50
CA ASP A 17 9.30 16.02 12.93
C ASP A 17 10.51 15.50 12.11
N TYR A 18 10.52 14.22 11.75
CA TYR A 18 11.58 13.60 10.91
C TYR A 18 11.66 14.24 9.51
N ASP A 19 10.52 14.59 8.93
CA ASP A 19 10.44 15.19 7.60
C ASP A 19 10.88 16.66 7.58
N GLU A 20 10.83 17.33 8.72
CA GLU A 20 11.26 18.72 8.89
C GLU A 20 12.75 18.87 9.20
N ILE A 21 13.47 17.77 9.48
CA ILE A 21 14.92 17.80 9.70
C ILE A 21 15.60 18.36 8.45
N PRO A 22 16.44 19.41 8.55
CA PRO A 22 17.12 20.04 7.41
C PRO A 22 18.31 19.19 6.91
N ALA A 23 18.04 17.94 6.55
CA ALA A 23 19.01 16.96 6.11
C ALA A 23 18.53 16.20 4.85
N VAL A 24 19.45 15.48 4.20
CA VAL A 24 19.11 14.64 3.04
C VAL A 24 18.80 13.21 3.47
N ARG A 25 17.71 12.64 2.94
CA ARG A 25 17.38 11.23 3.18
C ARG A 25 18.43 10.30 2.58
N ARG A 26 18.65 9.16 3.23
CA ARG A 26 19.57 8.11 2.76
C ARG A 26 19.29 7.66 1.32
N SER A 27 18.01 7.55 0.92
CA SER A 27 17.64 7.18 -0.46
C SER A 27 18.12 8.20 -1.49
N PHE A 28 17.95 9.50 -1.22
CA PHE A 28 18.43 10.58 -2.09
C PHE A 28 19.96 10.57 -2.20
N ALA A 29 20.66 10.47 -1.07
CA ALA A 29 22.13 10.38 -1.05
C ALA A 29 22.62 9.14 -1.83
N TRP A 30 21.90 8.02 -1.74
CA TRP A 30 22.21 6.80 -2.48
C TRP A 30 22.01 6.94 -3.99
N ASP A 31 20.92 7.57 -4.43
CA ASP A 31 20.67 7.84 -5.85
C ASP A 31 21.69 8.84 -6.41
N LEU A 32 22.11 9.82 -5.62
CA LEU A 32 23.17 10.76 -5.97
C LEU A 32 24.51 10.02 -6.18
N PHE A 33 24.85 9.10 -5.28
CA PHE A 33 26.08 8.31 -5.35
C PHE A 33 26.09 7.30 -6.50
N LYS A 34 24.97 6.61 -6.75
CA LYS A 34 24.88 5.53 -7.75
C LYS A 34 24.60 6.00 -9.17
N LYS A 35 24.05 7.19 -9.35
CA LYS A 35 23.62 7.70 -10.66
C LYS A 35 24.19 9.09 -10.92
N SER A 36 23.33 10.09 -11.02
CA SER A 36 23.72 11.48 -11.21
C SER A 36 22.78 12.41 -10.45
N PRO A 37 23.20 13.66 -10.17
CA PRO A 37 22.36 14.64 -9.47
C PRO A 37 21.00 14.85 -10.14
N LYS A 38 20.94 14.77 -11.47
CA LYS A 38 19.69 14.89 -12.24
C LYS A 38 18.72 13.73 -11.95
N HIS A 39 19.23 12.49 -11.83
CA HIS A 39 18.40 11.34 -11.47
C HIS A 39 17.87 11.46 -10.03
N ALA A 40 18.72 11.84 -9.08
CA ALA A 40 18.32 12.00 -7.68
C ALA A 40 17.22 13.07 -7.54
N ARG A 41 17.38 14.22 -8.22
CA ARG A 41 16.36 15.27 -8.26
C ARG A 41 15.06 14.81 -8.91
N TRP A 42 15.14 14.08 -10.02
CA TRP A 42 13.94 13.55 -10.69
C TRP A 42 13.16 12.59 -9.79
N ILE A 43 13.85 11.65 -9.13
CA ILE A 43 13.23 10.69 -8.20
C ILE A 43 12.61 11.41 -7.00
N GLN A 44 13.27 12.45 -6.47
CA GLN A 44 12.74 13.24 -5.35
C GLN A 44 11.42 13.94 -5.73
N GLN A 45 11.31 14.43 -6.97
CA GLN A 45 10.14 15.18 -7.44
C GLN A 45 8.98 14.29 -7.89
N HIS A 46 9.27 13.13 -8.47
CA HIS A 46 8.25 12.27 -9.09
C HIS A 46 7.98 11.00 -8.28
N GLY A 47 8.75 10.77 -7.23
CA GLY A 47 8.76 9.52 -6.50
C GLY A 47 9.41 8.38 -7.30
N LYS A 48 9.55 7.25 -6.62
CA LYS A 48 9.88 5.96 -7.24
C LYS A 48 8.77 5.01 -6.85
N THR A 49 8.16 4.35 -7.83
CA THR A 49 7.21 3.28 -7.57
C THR A 49 7.54 2.08 -8.46
N SER A 50 7.43 0.89 -7.90
CA SER A 50 7.54 -0.38 -8.60
C SER A 50 6.67 -1.39 -7.86
N LYS A 51 6.25 -2.46 -8.53
CA LYS A 51 5.43 -3.51 -7.89
C LYS A 51 6.06 -4.02 -6.58
N ALA A 52 7.38 -4.25 -6.58
CA ALA A 52 8.09 -4.69 -5.39
C ALA A 52 8.10 -3.63 -4.27
N LEU A 53 8.21 -2.35 -4.60
CA LEU A 53 8.14 -1.29 -3.60
C LEU A 53 6.73 -1.14 -3.04
N SER A 54 5.70 -1.25 -3.87
CA SER A 54 4.29 -1.24 -3.43
C SER A 54 3.99 -2.38 -2.47
N LEU A 55 4.41 -3.61 -2.81
CA LEU A 55 4.26 -4.77 -1.92
C LEU A 55 5.04 -4.58 -0.60
N GLY A 56 6.28 -4.06 -0.66
CA GLY A 56 7.06 -3.75 0.53
C GLY A 56 6.36 -2.73 1.44
N THR A 57 5.77 -1.68 0.86
CA THR A 57 4.97 -0.70 1.61
C THR A 57 3.76 -1.34 2.28
N MET A 58 3.05 -2.23 1.59
CA MET A 58 1.94 -2.99 2.16
C MET A 58 2.39 -3.86 3.34
N VAL A 59 3.51 -4.58 3.21
CA VAL A 59 4.09 -5.39 4.29
C VAL A 59 4.47 -4.51 5.49
N HIS A 60 5.10 -3.35 5.26
CA HIS A 60 5.43 -2.41 6.33
C HIS A 60 4.19 -1.95 7.09
N LEU A 61 3.11 -1.61 6.38
CA LEU A 61 1.86 -1.21 7.02
C LEU A 61 1.22 -2.36 7.80
N ALA A 62 1.11 -3.55 7.20
CA ALA A 62 0.57 -4.74 7.87
C ALA A 62 1.33 -5.11 9.16
N MET A 63 2.65 -4.86 9.19
CA MET A 63 3.50 -5.14 10.32
C MET A 63 3.47 -4.04 11.40
N LEU A 64 3.56 -2.77 11.00
CA LEU A 64 3.72 -1.65 11.94
C LEU A 64 2.39 -1.05 12.40
N GLN A 65 1.36 -1.09 11.55
CA GLN A 65 0.04 -0.46 11.75
C GLN A 65 -1.05 -1.39 11.20
N PRO A 66 -1.21 -2.59 11.79
CA PRO A 66 -2.10 -3.62 11.28
C PRO A 66 -3.57 -3.20 11.20
N GLU A 67 -4.02 -2.31 12.08
CA GLU A 67 -5.35 -1.73 12.09
C GLU A 67 -5.60 -0.77 10.91
N GLU A 68 -4.55 -0.13 10.40
CA GLU A 68 -4.60 0.75 9.24
C GLU A 68 -4.54 -0.03 7.92
N PHE A 69 -4.00 -1.26 7.92
CA PHE A 69 -3.89 -2.08 6.73
C PHE A 69 -5.22 -2.29 5.98
N PRO A 70 -6.31 -2.77 6.60
CA PRO A 70 -7.61 -2.91 5.93
C PRO A 70 -8.31 -1.56 5.65
N ARG A 71 -7.85 -0.46 6.27
CA ARG A 71 -8.35 0.90 5.99
C ARG A 71 -7.68 1.53 4.77
N ARG A 72 -6.49 1.05 4.40
CA ARG A 72 -5.66 1.60 3.31
C ARG A 72 -5.72 0.74 2.05
N TYR A 73 -5.93 -0.57 2.20
CA TYR A 73 -5.91 -1.52 1.10
C TYR A 73 -7.16 -2.40 1.12
N SER A 74 -7.70 -2.66 -0.06
CA SER A 74 -8.80 -3.60 -0.25
C SER A 74 -8.68 -4.33 -1.57
N VAL A 75 -9.36 -5.47 -1.69
CA VAL A 75 -9.42 -6.24 -2.93
C VAL A 75 -10.79 -6.07 -3.55
N MET A 76 -10.84 -6.02 -4.88
CA MET A 76 -12.10 -6.02 -5.62
C MET A 76 -12.91 -7.28 -5.25
N PRO A 77 -14.15 -7.14 -4.73
CA PRO A 77 -15.00 -8.29 -4.47
C PRO A 77 -15.25 -9.08 -5.75
N ALA A 78 -15.50 -10.39 -5.61
CA ALA A 78 -15.77 -11.29 -6.73
C ALA A 78 -17.18 -11.07 -7.31
N PHE A 79 -17.50 -9.86 -7.78
CA PHE A 79 -18.78 -9.52 -8.41
C PHE A 79 -19.08 -10.35 -9.66
N ASP A 80 -18.05 -10.98 -10.24
CA ASP A 80 -18.18 -11.92 -11.33
C ASP A 80 -18.82 -13.25 -10.90
N LEU A 81 -18.70 -13.63 -9.63
CA LEU A 81 -19.30 -14.83 -9.02
C LEU A 81 -20.59 -14.54 -8.24
N ASP A 82 -21.10 -13.31 -8.32
CA ASP A 82 -22.33 -12.92 -7.64
C ASP A 82 -23.56 -13.62 -8.26
N VAL A 83 -24.40 -14.21 -7.42
CA VAL A 83 -25.65 -14.89 -7.82
C VAL A 83 -26.63 -13.96 -8.56
N ALA A 84 -26.52 -12.64 -8.35
CA ALA A 84 -27.31 -11.64 -9.06
C ALA A 84 -26.77 -11.30 -10.46
N ASN A 85 -25.56 -11.74 -10.80
CA ASN A 85 -24.94 -11.50 -12.11
C ASN A 85 -25.47 -12.48 -13.16
N LEU A 86 -26.74 -12.34 -13.54
CA LEU A 86 -27.42 -13.22 -14.51
C LEU A 86 -27.69 -12.50 -15.84
N THR A 87 -27.83 -13.28 -16.91
CA THR A 87 -28.33 -12.79 -18.20
C THR A 87 -29.83 -12.48 -18.12
N LYS A 88 -30.39 -11.88 -19.19
CA LYS A 88 -31.84 -11.63 -19.30
C LYS A 88 -32.69 -12.89 -19.16
N ASP A 89 -32.11 -14.05 -19.48
CA ASP A 89 -32.77 -15.37 -19.39
C ASP A 89 -32.56 -16.05 -18.03
N GLY A 90 -31.98 -15.34 -17.04
CA GLY A 90 -31.72 -15.87 -15.70
C GLY A 90 -30.58 -16.89 -15.64
N LYS A 91 -29.71 -16.95 -16.65
CA LYS A 91 -28.59 -17.89 -16.70
C LYS A 91 -27.27 -17.20 -16.37
N GLU A 92 -26.27 -17.99 -16.00
CA GLU A 92 -24.91 -17.48 -15.82
C GLU A 92 -24.34 -16.92 -17.15
N PRO A 93 -23.73 -15.73 -17.13
CA PRO A 93 -23.10 -15.14 -18.30
C PRO A 93 -21.84 -15.90 -18.70
N LYS A 94 -21.65 -16.13 -20.00
CA LYS A 94 -20.40 -16.73 -20.55
C LYS A 94 -19.15 -15.87 -20.25
N SER A 95 -19.34 -14.58 -20.06
CA SER A 95 -18.29 -13.62 -19.71
C SER A 95 -18.74 -12.77 -18.51
N PRO A 96 -18.62 -13.28 -17.27
CA PRO A 96 -19.20 -12.63 -16.09
C PRO A 96 -18.65 -11.23 -15.78
N LYS A 97 -17.39 -10.95 -16.14
CA LYS A 97 -16.75 -9.62 -16.00
C LYS A 97 -17.19 -8.62 -17.07
N ALA A 98 -17.86 -9.06 -18.13
CA ALA A 98 -18.31 -8.20 -19.23
C ALA A 98 -19.77 -7.75 -19.08
N THR A 99 -20.45 -8.13 -18.00
CA THR A 99 -21.85 -7.77 -17.78
C THR A 99 -21.99 -6.32 -17.33
N GLY A 100 -23.17 -5.73 -17.59
CA GLY A 100 -23.52 -4.42 -17.04
C GLY A 100 -23.57 -4.42 -15.52
N TYR A 101 -23.99 -5.55 -14.92
CA TYR A 101 -24.00 -5.78 -13.47
C TYR A 101 -22.61 -5.63 -12.86
N TYR A 102 -21.64 -6.41 -13.37
CA TYR A 102 -20.26 -6.37 -12.90
C TYR A 102 -19.68 -4.96 -13.02
N ARG A 103 -19.81 -4.33 -14.19
CA ARG A 103 -19.29 -2.97 -14.42
C ARG A 103 -19.91 -1.95 -13.46
N GLY A 104 -21.21 -2.04 -13.20
CA GLY A 104 -21.90 -1.15 -12.26
C GLY A 104 -21.37 -1.33 -10.83
N LYS A 105 -21.26 -2.56 -10.35
CA LYS A 105 -20.74 -2.88 -9.01
C LYS A 105 -19.26 -2.53 -8.83
N ALA A 106 -18.43 -2.83 -9.83
CA ALA A 106 -17.03 -2.47 -9.82
C ALA A 106 -16.85 -0.94 -9.77
N ALA A 107 -17.59 -0.19 -10.58
CA ALA A 107 -17.53 1.28 -10.56
C ALA A 107 -18.03 1.89 -9.25
N GLU A 108 -19.09 1.33 -8.66
CA GLU A 108 -19.60 1.72 -7.33
C GLU A 108 -18.52 1.51 -6.25
N PHE A 109 -17.88 0.34 -6.25
CA PHE A 109 -16.82 -0.01 -5.31
C PHE A 109 -15.56 0.84 -5.50
N GLU A 110 -15.13 1.07 -6.73
CA GLU A 110 -14.02 1.96 -7.08
C GLU A 110 -14.28 3.39 -6.61
N SER A 111 -15.50 3.90 -6.81
CA SER A 111 -15.89 5.23 -6.34
C SER A 111 -15.88 5.32 -4.81
N MET A 112 -16.38 4.31 -4.11
CA MET A 112 -16.31 4.24 -2.65
C MET A 112 -14.86 4.25 -2.17
N CYS A 113 -14.02 3.35 -2.70
CA CYS A 113 -12.61 3.29 -2.33
C CYS A 113 -11.88 4.60 -2.60
N GLY A 114 -12.14 5.24 -3.75
CA GLY A 114 -11.56 6.54 -4.09
C GLY A 114 -11.97 7.66 -3.13
N ARG A 115 -13.23 7.68 -2.66
CA ARG A 115 -13.70 8.65 -1.65
C ARG A 115 -13.04 8.44 -0.30
N ASP A 116 -12.82 7.19 0.09
CA ASP A 116 -12.30 6.82 1.40
C ASP A 116 -10.76 6.73 1.42
N GLY A 117 -10.10 6.98 0.28
CA GLY A 117 -8.64 6.90 0.15
C GLY A 117 -8.09 5.47 0.20
N ILE A 118 -8.93 4.47 -0.08
CA ILE A 118 -8.58 3.05 -0.11
C ILE A 118 -7.96 2.72 -1.47
N THR A 119 -6.80 2.08 -1.45
CA THR A 119 -6.14 1.57 -2.67
C THR A 119 -6.61 0.15 -2.97
N ILE A 120 -7.20 -0.05 -4.14
CA ILE A 120 -7.56 -1.39 -4.62
C ILE A 120 -6.31 -2.09 -5.13
N VAL A 121 -6.05 -3.30 -4.61
CA VAL A 121 -4.87 -4.12 -4.94
C VAL A 121 -5.30 -5.50 -5.44
N ALA A 122 -4.36 -6.23 -6.05
CA ALA A 122 -4.58 -7.62 -6.41
C ALA A 122 -4.71 -8.50 -5.16
N GLN A 123 -5.56 -9.53 -5.23
CA GLN A 123 -5.76 -10.51 -4.14
C GLN A 123 -4.43 -11.09 -3.66
N ASP A 124 -3.60 -11.58 -4.59
CA ASP A 124 -2.30 -12.18 -4.27
C ASP A 124 -1.37 -11.21 -3.52
N ASP A 125 -1.33 -9.93 -3.90
CA ASP A 125 -0.48 -8.93 -3.26
C ASP A 125 -1.03 -8.59 -1.84
N TYR A 126 -2.35 -8.52 -1.68
CA TYR A 126 -3.01 -8.32 -0.39
C TYR A 126 -2.70 -9.47 0.57
N ASP A 127 -2.95 -10.71 0.15
CA ASP A 127 -2.75 -11.90 0.95
C ASP A 127 -1.28 -12.09 1.30
N THR A 128 -0.39 -11.88 0.33
CA THR A 128 1.06 -11.94 0.56
C THR A 128 1.48 -10.95 1.64
N ALA A 129 1.06 -9.68 1.52
CA ALA A 129 1.43 -8.66 2.49
C ALA A 129 0.85 -8.94 3.88
N TYR A 130 -0.44 -9.32 3.94
CA TYR A 130 -1.13 -9.65 5.17
C TYR A 130 -0.45 -10.82 5.89
N HIS A 131 -0.19 -11.92 5.19
CA HIS A 131 0.42 -13.10 5.79
C HIS A 131 1.86 -12.87 6.24
N ILE A 132 2.67 -12.13 5.46
CA ILE A 132 4.02 -11.77 5.91
C ILE A 132 3.95 -10.93 7.19
N GLY A 133 3.13 -9.87 7.21
CA GLY A 133 2.98 -9.00 8.37
C GLY A 133 2.46 -9.75 9.59
N HIS A 134 1.42 -10.58 9.41
CA HIS A 134 0.84 -11.42 10.45
C HIS A 134 1.86 -12.40 11.01
N ASN A 135 2.59 -13.13 10.15
CA ASN A 135 3.53 -14.14 10.60
C ASN A 135 4.71 -13.53 11.35
N ILE A 136 5.25 -12.39 10.88
CA ILE A 136 6.33 -11.69 11.59
C ILE A 136 5.88 -11.25 12.97
N ARG A 137 4.69 -10.66 13.09
CA ARG A 137 4.17 -10.19 14.39
C ARG A 137 3.88 -11.33 15.36
N ASN A 138 3.47 -12.48 14.85
CA ASN A 138 3.16 -13.65 15.67
C ASN A 138 4.35 -14.56 15.94
N HIS A 139 5.52 -14.28 15.35
CA HIS A 139 6.73 -15.07 15.56
C HIS A 139 7.28 -14.89 16.98
N ASP A 140 7.69 -15.98 17.64
CA ASP A 140 8.15 -15.99 19.04
C ASP A 140 9.25 -14.93 19.31
N ASP A 141 10.26 -14.83 18.44
CA ASP A 141 11.34 -13.83 18.58
C ASP A 141 10.87 -12.36 18.49
N MET A 142 9.69 -12.15 17.91
CA MET A 142 9.12 -10.84 17.63
C MET A 142 8.07 -10.41 18.66
N GLN A 143 7.49 -11.35 19.41
CA GLN A 143 6.49 -11.07 20.45
C GLN A 143 6.98 -10.08 21.52
N ARG A 144 8.30 -9.95 21.70
CA ARG A 144 8.89 -8.97 22.63
C ARG A 144 8.90 -7.52 22.13
N PHE A 145 8.58 -7.29 20.86
CA PHE A 145 8.62 -5.97 20.22
C PHE A 145 7.23 -5.41 19.88
N PHE A 146 6.17 -6.20 20.09
CA PHE A 146 4.77 -5.83 19.86
C PHE A 146 3.99 -5.97 21.17
#